data_AF-A0A966NZI5-F1
#
_entry.id   AF-A0A966NZI5-F1
#
_cell.length_a   1.000
_cell.length_b   1.000
_cell.length_c   1.000
_cell.angle_alpha   90.00
_cell.angle_beta   90.00
_cell.angle_gamma   90.00
#
_symmetry.space_group_name_H-M   'P 1'
#
loop_
_entity.id
_entity.type
_entity.pdbx_description
1 polymer ?
#
loop_
_entity_poly.entity_id
_entity_poly.type
_entity_poly.pdbx_seq_one_letter_code
_entity_poly.pdbx_strand_id
1 'polypeptide(L)'
;MGYRMNVLLVLALLACSLALVDSQHRARKLFMDLERAQTRSKELDIQWKQLQLDQLQLAKASMIDLKARRDLGMMTASADRTVYLTMPPLAARRQDASLAAAAGQAGVPLAGQGRVPLLAPEAAEIRP
;
A
#
# COMPACT_ATOMS: atom_id res chain seq x y z
N MET A 1 12.42 58.02 -42.92
CA MET A 1 12.69 57.77 -41.47
C MET A 1 12.10 56.46 -40.95
N GLY A 2 10.92 56.00 -41.42
CA GLY A 2 10.20 54.85 -40.84
C GLY A 2 10.86 53.46 -40.95
N TYR A 3 11.65 53.22 -41.99
CA TYR A 3 12.32 51.91 -42.17
C TYR A 3 13.28 51.55 -41.03
N ARG A 4 13.95 52.55 -40.43
CA ARG A 4 14.91 52.33 -39.34
C ARG A 4 14.21 51.76 -38.09
N MET A 5 13.02 52.27 -37.76
CA MET A 5 12.25 51.76 -36.62
C MET A 5 11.69 50.36 -36.87
N ASN A 6 11.25 50.08 -38.09
CA ASN A 6 10.72 48.75 -38.42
C ASN A 6 11.81 47.67 -38.32
N VAL A 7 13.03 47.98 -38.80
CA VAL A 7 14.20 47.09 -38.64
C VAL A 7 14.54 46.86 -37.16
N LEU A 8 14.48 47.90 -36.33
CA LEU A 8 14.71 47.76 -34.89
C LEU A 8 13.67 46.86 -34.21
N LEU A 9 12.39 46.98 -34.59
CA LEU A 9 11.32 46.11 -34.08
C LEU A 9 11.55 44.64 -34.44
N VAL A 10 11.89 44.36 -35.70
CA VAL A 10 12.18 42.99 -36.16
C VAL A 10 13.38 42.42 -35.40
N LEU A 11 14.43 43.21 -35.23
CA LEU A 11 15.63 42.78 -34.49
C LEU A 11 15.32 42.49 -33.02
N ALA A 12 14.53 43.34 -32.37
CA ALA A 12 14.09 43.14 -30.99
C ALA A 12 13.20 41.88 -30.85
N LEU A 13 12.31 41.64 -31.80
CA LEU A 13 11.45 40.45 -31.82
C LEU A 13 12.26 39.16 -31.98
N LEU A 14 13.23 39.16 -32.90
CA LEU A 14 14.15 38.03 -33.09
C LEU A 14 15.00 37.78 -31.84
N ALA A 15 15.53 38.83 -31.22
CA ALA A 15 16.26 38.71 -29.96
C ALA A 15 15.37 38.09 -28.86
N CYS A 16 14.12 38.53 -28.76
CA CYS A 16 13.16 38.01 -27.80
C CYS A 16 12.84 36.53 -28.04
N SER A 17 12.62 36.11 -29.29
CA SER A 17 12.30 34.72 -29.61
C SER A 17 13.47 33.78 -29.31
N LEU A 18 14.70 34.18 -29.60
CA LEU A 18 15.90 33.41 -29.27
C LEU A 18 16.12 33.33 -27.75
N ALA A 19 15.97 34.45 -27.03
CA ALA A 19 16.11 34.49 -25.58
C ALA A 19 15.10 33.59 -24.86
N LEU A 20 13.84 33.58 -25.33
CA LEU A 20 12.80 32.71 -24.79
C LEU A 20 13.15 31.23 -24.99
N VAL A 21 13.60 30.85 -26.18
CA VAL A 21 14.01 29.48 -26.48
C VAL A 21 15.21 29.04 -25.62
N ASP A 22 16.22 29.89 -25.45
CA ASP A 22 17.38 29.57 -24.62
C ASP A 22 16.98 29.39 -23.15
N SER A 23 16.08 30.24 -22.63
CA SER A 23 15.52 30.11 -21.28
C SER A 23 14.83 28.76 -21.07
N GLN A 24 14.00 28.35 -22.03
CA GLN A 24 13.32 27.04 -21.98
C GLN A 24 14.32 25.88 -22.03
N HIS A 25 15.38 26.00 -22.84
CA HIS A 25 16.43 24.98 -22.91
C HIS A 25 17.17 24.84 -21.59
N ARG A 26 17.57 25.97 -20.98
CA ARG A 26 18.22 25.99 -19.67
C ARG A 26 17.33 25.38 -18.60
N ALA A 27 16.06 25.78 -18.54
CA ALA A 27 15.10 25.22 -17.59
C ALA A 27 15.03 23.70 -17.72
N ARG A 28 14.80 23.17 -18.93
CA ARG A 28 14.76 21.71 -19.18
C ARG A 28 16.04 21.00 -18.75
N LYS A 29 17.21 21.59 -19.00
CA LYS A 29 18.50 20.99 -18.61
C LYS A 29 18.65 20.91 -17.09
N LEU A 30 18.36 21.99 -16.37
CA LEU A 30 18.41 22.01 -14.90
C LEU A 30 17.42 21.00 -14.30
N PHE A 31 16.21 20.87 -14.86
CA PHE A 31 15.24 19.87 -14.42
C PHE A 31 15.74 18.44 -14.61
N MET A 32 16.33 18.12 -15.77
CA MET A 32 16.88 16.79 -16.03
C MET A 32 18.02 16.42 -15.05
N ASP A 33 18.90 17.36 -14.74
CA ASP A 33 20.00 17.11 -13.80
C ASP A 33 19.49 16.87 -12.37
N LEU A 34 18.46 17.62 -11.95
CA LEU A 34 17.79 17.39 -10.68
C LEU A 34 17.11 16.02 -10.64
N GLU A 35 16.40 15.65 -11.70
CA GLU A 35 15.69 14.38 -11.80
C GLU A 35 16.66 13.20 -11.75
N ARG A 36 17.83 13.28 -12.41
CA ARG A 36 18.90 12.27 -12.31
C ARG A 36 19.40 12.07 -10.89
N ALA A 37 19.53 13.15 -10.11
CA ALA A 37 19.92 13.06 -8.71
C ALA A 37 18.81 12.44 -7.85
N GLN A 38 17.56 12.83 -8.07
CA GLN A 38 16.41 12.26 -7.37
C GLN A 38 16.19 10.78 -7.66
N THR A 39 16.35 10.34 -8.91
CA THR A 39 16.19 8.93 -9.30
C THR A 39 17.17 8.03 -8.57
N ARG A 40 18.44 8.46 -8.43
CA ARG A 40 19.44 7.73 -7.63
C ARG A 40 19.02 7.62 -6.17
N SER A 41 18.53 8.70 -5.57
CA SER A 41 18.03 8.68 -4.18
C SER A 41 16.86 7.69 -4.00
N LYS A 42 15.91 7.67 -4.94
CA LYS A 42 14.76 6.74 -4.92
C LYS A 42 15.20 5.28 -5.03
N GLU A 43 16.20 4.99 -5.85
CA GLU A 43 16.73 3.63 -6.00
C GLU A 43 17.36 3.11 -4.70
N LEU A 44 18.07 3.97 -3.95
CA LEU A 44 18.60 3.62 -2.64
C LEU A 44 17.48 3.39 -1.61
N ASP A 45 16.44 4.22 -1.62
CA ASP A 45 15.30 4.08 -0.70
C ASP A 45 14.54 2.75 -0.91
N ILE A 46 14.38 2.33 -2.18
CA ILE A 46 13.78 1.03 -2.51
C ILE A 46 14.64 -0.12 -1.98
N GLN A 47 15.95 -0.08 -2.23
CA GLN A 47 16.87 -1.12 -1.73
C GLN A 47 16.86 -1.19 -0.20
N TRP A 48 16.84 -0.04 0.48
CA TRP A 48 16.73 0.01 1.93
C TRP A 48 15.45 -0.63 2.44
N LYS A 49 14.31 -0.34 1.80
CA LYS A 49 13.02 -0.94 2.15
C LYS A 49 13.00 -2.45 1.94
N GLN A 50 13.62 -2.94 0.86
CA GLN A 50 13.77 -4.39 0.63
C GLN A 50 14.56 -5.04 1.77
N LEU A 51 15.72 -4.47 2.12
CA LEU A 51 16.54 -4.97 3.22
C LEU A 51 15.80 -4.99 4.58
N GLN A 52 14.92 -4.01 4.79
CA GLN A 52 14.12 -3.94 6.00
C GLN A 52 13.02 -5.01 6.03
N LEU A 53 12.38 -5.28 4.89
CA LEU A 53 11.40 -6.36 4.77
C LEU A 53 12.03 -7.74 5.05
N ASP A 54 13.24 -7.97 4.55
CA ASP A 54 13.98 -9.21 4.78
C ASP A 54 14.27 -9.42 6.29
N GLN A 55 14.66 -8.35 6.99
CA GLN A 55 14.86 -8.40 8.44
C GLN A 55 13.56 -8.65 9.22
N LEU A 56 12.44 -8.07 8.77
CA LEU A 56 11.14 -8.27 9.41
C LEU A 56 10.65 -9.72 9.29
N GLN A 57 10.99 -10.42 8.21
CA GLN A 57 10.63 -11.83 8.05
C GLN A 57 11.30 -12.71 9.11
N LEU A 58 12.59 -12.49 9.36
CA LEU A 58 13.35 -13.22 10.38
C LEU A 58 12.82 -12.95 11.79
N ALA A 59 12.54 -11.69 12.11
CA ALA A 59 12.01 -11.29 13.42
C ALA A 59 10.63 -11.90 13.71
N LYS A 60 9.73 -11.94 12.72
CA LYS A 60 8.40 -12.54 12.87
C LYS A 60 8.45 -14.06 13.01
N ALA A 61 9.21 -14.75 12.17
CA ALA A 61 9.31 -16.21 12.22
C ALA A 61 9.92 -16.71 13.54
N SER A 62 11.00 -16.06 14.01
CA SER A 62 11.63 -16.37 15.30
C SER A 62 10.71 -16.05 16.50
N MET A 63 9.94 -14.95 16.46
CA MET A 63 8.97 -14.64 17.51
C MET A 63 7.88 -15.71 17.63
N ILE A 64 7.36 -16.21 16.51
CA ILE A 64 6.31 -17.23 16.52
C ILE A 64 6.83 -18.53 17.13
N ASP A 65 8.04 -18.97 16.74
CA ASP A 65 8.68 -20.17 17.30
C ASP A 65 8.94 -20.04 18.81
N LEU A 66 9.45 -18.89 19.27
CA LEU A 66 9.65 -18.63 20.70
C LEU A 66 8.33 -18.63 21.48
N LYS A 67 7.27 -18.05 20.93
CA LYS A 67 5.96 -18.01 21.58
C LYS A 67 5.31 -19.40 21.62
N ALA A 68 5.43 -20.16 20.54
CA ALA A 68 5.01 -21.56 20.46
C ALA A 68 5.73 -22.44 21.50
N ARG A 69 7.05 -22.29 21.63
CA ARG A 69 7.86 -23.02 22.63
C ARG A 69 7.49 -22.63 24.05
N ARG A 70 7.33 -21.34 24.33
CA ARG A 70 7.09 -20.83 25.69
C ARG A 70 5.67 -21.08 26.16
N ASP A 71 4.67 -20.73 25.34
CA ASP A 71 3.27 -20.74 25.77
C ASP A 71 2.61 -22.11 25.57
N LEU A 72 3.08 -22.90 24.58
CA LEU A 72 2.53 -24.23 24.28
C LEU A 72 3.51 -25.39 24.52
N GLY A 73 4.75 -25.13 24.96
CA GLY A 73 5.73 -26.19 25.22
C GLY A 73 6.17 -26.96 23.96
N MET A 74 5.94 -26.41 22.77
CA MET A 74 6.23 -27.11 21.51
C MET A 74 7.73 -27.36 21.32
N MET A 75 8.09 -28.57 20.87
CA MET A 75 9.45 -28.92 20.45
C MET A 75 9.56 -28.84 18.91
N THR A 76 10.78 -28.62 18.38
CA THR A 76 11.02 -28.60 16.93
C THR A 76 10.49 -29.88 16.29
N ALA A 77 9.66 -29.78 15.25
CA ALA A 77 9.05 -30.93 14.59
C ALA A 77 10.15 -31.86 14.04
N SER A 78 10.32 -33.03 14.65
CA SER A 78 11.17 -34.10 14.13
C SER A 78 10.45 -34.77 12.96
N ALA A 79 11.16 -35.07 11.87
CA ALA A 79 10.61 -35.67 10.64
C ALA A 79 9.88 -37.02 10.89
N ASP A 80 10.11 -37.64 12.04
CA ASP A 80 9.45 -38.87 12.50
C ASP A 80 8.01 -38.67 13.01
N ARG A 81 7.56 -37.42 13.26
CA ARG A 81 6.21 -37.12 13.80
C ARG A 81 5.49 -35.97 13.09
N THR A 82 5.36 -36.05 11.76
CA THR A 82 4.54 -35.11 10.98
C THR A 82 3.29 -35.78 10.42
N VAL A 83 2.11 -35.32 10.85
CA VAL A 83 0.78 -35.73 10.34
C VAL A 83 0.23 -34.62 9.45
N TYR A 84 -0.01 -34.92 8.17
CA TYR A 84 -0.57 -33.96 7.22
C TYR A 84 -2.09 -33.83 7.41
N LEU A 85 -2.55 -32.64 7.78
CA LEU A 85 -3.98 -32.32 7.87
C LEU A 85 -4.46 -31.76 6.52
N THR A 86 -5.20 -32.57 5.76
CA THR A 86 -5.94 -32.10 4.57
C THR A 86 -7.08 -31.22 5.04
N MET A 87 -6.94 -29.90 4.92
CA MET A 87 -8.03 -28.99 5.23
C MET A 87 -9.05 -29.02 4.07
N PRO A 88 -10.32 -29.39 4.30
CA PRO A 88 -11.36 -29.24 3.29
C PRO A 88 -11.63 -27.74 3.03
N PRO A 89 -11.97 -27.35 1.79
CA PRO A 89 -12.08 -25.95 1.40
C PRO A 89 -13.24 -25.25 2.13
N LEU A 90 -12.91 -24.37 3.09
CA LEU A 90 -13.89 -23.47 3.74
C LEU A 90 -14.54 -22.47 2.77
N ALA A 91 -14.01 -22.33 1.54
CA ALA A 91 -14.65 -21.57 0.47
C ALA A 91 -16.01 -22.18 0.06
N ALA A 92 -16.14 -23.51 0.16
CA ALA A 92 -17.40 -24.20 -0.13
C ALA A 92 -18.45 -24.04 0.99
N ARG A 93 -18.05 -23.66 2.22
CA ARG A 93 -18.92 -23.48 3.41
C ARG A 93 -19.46 -22.05 3.61
N ARG A 94 -19.00 -21.09 2.81
CA ARG A 94 -19.51 -19.71 2.81
C ARG A 94 -20.55 -19.50 1.71
N GLN A 95 -20.52 -20.30 0.64
CA GLN A 95 -21.41 -20.20 -0.52
C GLN A 95 -22.81 -20.76 -0.22
N ASP A 96 -22.88 -21.96 0.34
CA ASP A 96 -24.01 -22.59 1.02
C ASP A 96 -24.61 -21.73 2.15
N ALA A 97 -23.80 -21.03 2.95
CA ALA A 97 -24.32 -20.07 3.95
C ALA A 97 -24.98 -18.84 3.30
N SER A 98 -24.46 -18.37 2.16
CA SER A 98 -25.06 -17.25 1.41
C SER A 98 -26.33 -17.63 0.63
N LEU A 99 -26.44 -18.89 0.18
CA LEU A 99 -27.64 -19.45 -0.46
C LEU A 99 -28.75 -19.72 0.58
N ALA A 100 -28.37 -20.14 1.80
CA ALA A 100 -29.31 -20.27 2.92
C ALA A 100 -29.82 -18.90 3.44
N ALA A 101 -28.98 -17.86 3.42
CA ALA A 101 -29.42 -16.49 3.74
C ALA A 101 -30.40 -15.92 2.70
N ALA A 102 -30.30 -16.33 1.43
CA ALA A 102 -31.26 -15.97 0.38
C ALA A 102 -32.59 -16.74 0.48
N ALA A 103 -32.60 -17.94 1.08
CA ALA A 103 -33.80 -18.76 1.28
C ALA A 103 -34.62 -18.39 2.54
N GLY A 104 -34.11 -17.51 3.42
CA GLY A 104 -34.71 -17.17 4.72
C GLY A 104 -35.66 -15.96 4.76
N GLN A 105 -36.04 -15.36 3.63
CA GLN A 105 -36.89 -14.15 3.61
C GLN A 105 -38.40 -14.38 3.40
N ALA A 106 -38.87 -15.62 3.39
CA ALA A 106 -40.31 -15.92 3.31
C ALA A 106 -40.79 -16.67 4.56
N GLY A 107 -41.34 -15.93 5.54
CA GLY A 107 -42.15 -16.52 6.61
C GLY A 107 -41.85 -16.00 8.02
N VAL A 108 -42.48 -14.89 8.38
CA VAL A 108 -42.74 -14.44 9.77
C VAL A 108 -44.04 -15.16 10.21
N PRO A 109 -44.20 -15.76 11.42
CA PRO A 109 -44.44 -14.98 12.65
C PRO A 109 -43.99 -15.56 14.02
N LEU A 110 -43.61 -14.61 14.89
CA LEU A 110 -43.83 -14.47 16.34
C LEU A 110 -44.06 -15.71 17.24
N ALA A 111 -43.11 -15.96 18.14
CA ALA A 111 -43.26 -15.82 19.61
C ALA A 111 -42.05 -16.43 20.33
N GLY A 112 -41.47 -15.71 21.31
CA GLY A 112 -40.37 -16.23 22.13
C GLY A 112 -39.16 -15.30 22.27
N GLN A 113 -39.45 -14.03 22.52
CA GLN A 113 -38.52 -12.98 22.87
C GLN A 113 -37.71 -13.33 24.14
N GLY A 114 -36.38 -13.36 24.00
CA GLY A 114 -35.43 -13.60 25.10
C GLY A 114 -34.05 -12.99 24.85
N ARG A 115 -34.00 -11.84 24.17
CA ARG A 115 -33.04 -10.73 24.33
C ARG A 115 -31.53 -11.08 24.41
N VAL A 116 -30.91 -11.05 23.25
CA VAL A 116 -29.50 -10.64 23.06
C VAL A 116 -29.36 -9.18 23.53
N PRO A 117 -28.31 -8.79 24.28
CA PRO A 117 -27.84 -7.42 24.28
C PRO A 117 -26.96 -7.21 23.05
N LEU A 118 -27.56 -6.50 22.11
CA LEU A 118 -26.96 -5.85 20.95
C LEU A 118 -25.84 -4.89 21.41
N LEU A 119 -24.74 -4.89 20.65
CA LEU A 119 -24.06 -3.68 20.15
C LEU A 119 -23.74 -2.55 21.15
N ALA A 120 -22.45 -2.30 21.38
CA ALA A 120 -21.91 -0.96 21.18
C ALA A 120 -20.39 -1.01 20.92
N PRO A 121 -19.92 -0.36 19.84
CA PRO A 121 -18.55 0.13 19.72
C PRO A 121 -18.43 1.47 20.47
N GLU A 122 -17.39 1.64 21.28
CA GLU A 122 -17.03 2.96 21.81
C GLU A 122 -15.55 3.23 21.58
N ALA A 123 -15.29 4.28 20.81
CA ALA A 123 -14.01 4.93 20.71
C ALA A 123 -13.92 6.03 21.78
N ALA A 124 -12.84 6.06 22.55
CA ALA A 124 -12.28 7.24 23.23
C ALA A 124 -10.93 6.82 23.84
N GLU A 125 -9.76 7.30 23.38
CA GLU A 125 -9.21 8.64 23.61
C GLU A 125 -8.55 8.78 25.02
N ILE A 126 -7.37 9.42 25.01
CA ILE A 126 -6.65 10.09 26.13
C ILE A 126 -5.38 9.39 26.66
N ARG A 127 -4.26 9.80 26.04
CA ARG A 127 -2.97 10.30 26.61
C ARG A 127 -2.86 10.38 28.15
N PRO A 128 -1.65 10.19 28.70
CA PRO A 128 -0.73 11.34 28.79
C PRO A 128 0.65 11.12 28.14
#